data_AF-A0A2I1G2F2-F1
#
_entry.id   AF-A0A2I1G2F2-F1
#
_cell.length_a   1.000
_cell.length_b   1.000
_cell.length_c   1.000
_cell.angle_alpha   90.00
_cell.angle_beta   90.00
_cell.angle_gamma   90.00
#
_symmetry.space_group_name_H-M   'P 1'
#
loop_
_entity.id
_entity.type
_entity.pdbx_description
1 polymer ?
#
loop_
_entity_poly.entity_id
_entity_poly.type
_entity_poly.pdbx_seq_one_letter_code
_entity_poly.pdbx_strand_id
1 'polypeptide(L)'
;MALTKINKCCCCIPLKSGVVIITLLWLIYGAYATVANAIYISVYRRRYIAVTILYGFVTLGATFGLYVLTFANTSKMLRKYSIIAFFIAAVEIMKNLATIIIISLYKQTFSLKKCANNNYDYYGGCNILIVIAVISILLSAYFPIVVLAYTKRRESKENAAAATDDHPYGQTMTSVP
;
A
#
# COMPACT_ATOMS: atom_id res chain seq x y z
N MET A 1 -14.31 8.71 -15.27
CA MET A 1 -14.08 7.27 -14.99
C MET A 1 -14.76 6.93 -13.68
N ALA A 2 -15.95 6.32 -13.75
CA ALA A 2 -16.74 5.96 -12.58
C ALA A 2 -16.06 4.79 -11.87
N LEU A 3 -15.33 5.09 -10.80
CA LEU A 3 -14.91 4.07 -9.83
C LEU A 3 -16.21 3.56 -9.19
N THR A 4 -16.73 2.44 -9.69
CA THR A 4 -17.88 1.73 -9.11
C THR A 4 -17.66 1.59 -7.61
N LYS A 5 -18.72 1.87 -6.83
CA LYS A 5 -18.72 2.06 -5.37
C LYS A 5 -18.04 0.88 -4.64
N ILE A 6 -16.73 0.94 -4.43
CA ILE A 6 -15.96 -0.09 -3.73
C ILE A 6 -16.38 -0.08 -2.26
N ASN A 7 -17.32 -0.94 -1.89
CA ASN A 7 -17.85 -1.02 -0.53
C ASN A 7 -17.12 -2.05 0.36
N LYS A 8 -16.36 -2.96 -0.26
CA LYS A 8 -15.60 -4.04 0.38
C LYS A 8 -14.18 -4.10 -0.22
N CYS A 9 -13.20 -4.43 0.60
CA CYS A 9 -11.86 -4.82 0.17
C CYS A 9 -11.83 -6.36 0.08
N CYS A 10 -11.23 -6.93 -0.96
CA CYS A 10 -11.04 -8.39 -1.09
C CYS A 10 -12.29 -9.23 -0.72
N CYS A 11 -13.36 -9.10 -1.52
CA CYS A 11 -14.63 -9.84 -1.46
C CYS A 11 -15.49 -9.65 -0.18
N CYS A 12 -14.92 -9.75 1.03
CA CYS A 12 -15.68 -9.78 2.29
C CYS A 12 -15.17 -8.84 3.39
N ILE A 13 -14.00 -8.23 3.23
CA ILE A 13 -13.41 -7.41 4.30
C ILE A 13 -14.01 -5.99 4.24
N PRO A 14 -14.50 -5.45 5.37
CA PRO A 14 -14.97 -4.06 5.40
C PRO A 14 -13.82 -3.13 5.02
N LEU A 15 -14.13 -2.11 4.21
CA LEU A 15 -13.12 -1.24 3.58
C LEU A 15 -12.13 -0.63 4.59
N LYS A 16 -12.61 -0.25 5.78
CA LYS A 16 -11.75 0.26 6.86
C LYS A 16 -10.71 -0.78 7.31
N SER A 17 -11.14 -2.00 7.62
CA SER A 17 -10.23 -3.07 8.07
C SER A 17 -9.26 -3.47 6.96
N GLY A 18 -9.72 -3.49 5.70
CA GLY A 18 -8.84 -3.74 4.55
C GLY A 18 -7.69 -2.74 4.46
N VAL A 19 -8.00 -1.44 4.61
CA VAL A 19 -6.96 -0.39 4.61
C VAL A 19 -6.00 -0.56 5.79
N VAL A 20 -6.49 -0.87 7.00
CA VAL A 20 -5.62 -1.12 8.16
C VAL A 20 -4.68 -2.30 7.92
N ILE A 21 -5.18 -3.40 7.37
CA ILE A 21 -4.36 -4.59 7.06
C ILE A 21 -3.27 -4.23 6.04
N ILE A 22 -3.64 -3.53 4.96
CA ILE A 22 -2.68 -3.07 3.93
C ILE A 22 -1.59 -2.20 4.56
N THR A 23 -1.97 -1.23 5.39
CA THR A 23 -1.03 -0.35 6.07
C THR A 23 -0.08 -1.11 7.00
N LEU A 24 -0.59 -2.10 7.74
CA LEU A 24 0.24 -2.95 8.61
C LEU A 24 1.20 -3.82 7.81
N LEU A 25 0.77 -4.39 6.68
CA LEU A 25 1.65 -5.17 5.81
C LEU A 25 2.82 -4.31 5.30
N TRP A 26 2.55 -3.08 4.87
CA TRP A 26 3.59 -2.13 4.47
C TRP A 26 4.50 -1.72 5.63
N LEU A 27 3.96 -1.56 6.84
CA LEU A 27 4.74 -1.21 8.01
C LEU A 27 5.72 -2.32 8.38
N ILE A 28 5.24 -3.56 8.49
CA ILE A 28 6.06 -4.72 8.85
C ILE A 28 7.13 -4.95 7.79
N TYR A 29 6.73 -4.93 6.52
CA TYR A 29 7.67 -5.14 5.41
C TYR A 29 8.69 -4.00 5.29
N GLY A 30 8.26 -2.74 5.40
CA GLY A 30 9.15 -1.58 5.37
C GLY A 30 10.17 -1.60 6.50
N ALA A 31 9.73 -1.91 7.73
CA ALA A 31 10.60 -2.02 8.89
C ALA A 31 11.63 -3.15 8.71
N TYR A 32 11.18 -4.34 8.30
CA TYR A 32 12.05 -5.47 8.00
C TYR A 32 13.09 -5.11 6.93
N ALA A 33 12.65 -4.52 5.81
CA ALA A 33 13.54 -4.13 4.73
C ALA A 33 14.55 -3.06 5.19
N THR A 34 14.14 -2.11 6.00
CA THR A 34 15.04 -1.08 6.55
C THR A 34 16.14 -1.71 7.40
N VAL A 35 15.78 -2.58 8.35
CA VAL A 35 16.75 -3.27 9.23
C VAL A 35 17.67 -4.18 8.41
N ALA A 36 17.11 -5.00 7.51
CA ALA A 36 17.88 -5.91 6.69
C ALA A 36 18.92 -5.17 5.84
N ASN A 37 18.54 -4.06 5.20
CA ASN A 37 19.48 -3.26 4.40
C ASN A 37 20.51 -2.50 5.26
N ALA A 38 20.13 -2.06 6.46
CA ALA A 38 21.03 -1.37 7.38
C ALA A 38 22.22 -2.26 7.78
N ILE A 39 22.00 -3.56 8.00
CA ILE A 39 23.06 -4.54 8.34
C ILE A 39 24.15 -4.59 7.26
N TYR A 40 23.77 -4.46 5.98
CA TYR A 40 24.72 -4.52 4.86
C TYR A 40 25.40 -3.18 4.53
N ILE A 41 25.10 -2.09 5.24
CA ILE A 41 25.74 -0.78 5.03
C ILE A 41 27.25 -0.85 5.29
N SER A 42 27.68 -1.62 6.30
CA SER A 42 29.09 -1.78 6.66
C SER A 42 29.92 -2.41 5.54
N VAL A 43 29.31 -3.27 4.73
CA VAL A 43 29.97 -4.00 3.63
C VAL A 43 29.83 -3.27 2.30
N TYR A 44 28.66 -2.70 2.01
CA TYR A 44 28.33 -2.11 0.70
C TYR A 44 27.70 -0.72 0.83
N ARG A 45 28.49 0.22 1.36
CA ARG A 45 28.08 1.55 1.81
C ARG A 45 27.10 2.30 0.89
N ARG A 46 27.48 2.62 -0.36
CA ARG A 46 26.66 3.52 -1.21
C ARG A 46 25.29 2.93 -1.59
N ARG A 47 25.23 1.67 -2.02
CA ARG A 47 23.99 1.04 -2.50
C ARG A 47 23.00 0.84 -1.37
N TYR A 48 23.47 0.38 -0.21
CA TYR A 48 22.59 0.03 0.90
C TYR A 48 22.13 1.25 1.72
N ILE A 49 22.89 2.36 1.72
CA ILE A 49 22.40 3.63 2.31
C ILE A 49 21.14 4.12 1.59
N ALA A 50 21.18 4.24 0.26
CA ALA A 50 20.04 4.72 -0.52
C ALA A 50 18.79 3.84 -0.34
N VAL A 51 18.96 2.52 -0.37
CA VAL A 51 17.86 1.57 -0.18
C VAL A 51 17.31 1.62 1.25
N THR A 52 18.18 1.76 2.26
CA THR A 52 17.76 1.91 3.67
C THR A 52 16.95 3.18 3.88
N ILE A 53 17.38 4.30 3.30
CA ILE A 53 16.64 5.57 3.38
C ILE A 53 15.27 5.43 2.71
N LEU A 54 15.20 4.82 1.53
CA LEU A 54 13.95 4.63 0.80
C LEU A 54 12.93 3.78 1.58
N TYR A 55 13.35 2.64 2.14
CA TYR A 55 12.46 1.83 2.99
C TYR A 55 12.17 2.47 4.35
N GLY A 56 13.07 3.33 4.85
CA GLY A 56 12.79 4.20 5.99
C GLY A 56 11.60 5.12 5.72
N PHE A 57 11.54 5.75 4.54
CA PHE A 57 10.38 6.54 4.12
C PHE A 57 9.10 5.71 3.96
N VAL A 58 9.19 4.49 3.43
CA VAL A 58 8.05 3.56 3.37
C VAL A 58 7.51 3.28 4.78
N THR A 59 8.41 3.00 5.73
CA THR A 59 8.06 2.72 7.13
C THR A 59 7.39 3.93 7.77
N LEU A 60 7.98 5.13 7.63
CA LEU A 60 7.41 6.37 8.16
C LEU A 60 6.04 6.67 7.55
N GLY A 61 5.88 6.48 6.24
CA GLY A 61 4.62 6.66 5.53
C GLY A 61 3.53 5.68 6.00
N ALA A 62 3.90 4.42 6.26
CA ALA A 62 2.99 3.42 6.81
C ALA A 62 2.61 3.73 8.27
N THR A 63 3.56 4.16 9.11
CA THR A 63 3.28 4.61 10.48
C THR A 63 2.34 5.81 10.50
N PHE A 64 2.58 6.80 9.63
CA PHE A 64 1.65 7.93 9.45
C PHE A 64 0.27 7.46 9.02
N GLY A 65 0.19 6.51 8.08
CA GLY A 65 -1.06 5.87 7.69
C GLY A 65 -1.80 5.25 8.85
N LEU A 66 -1.10 4.50 9.70
CA LEU A 66 -1.68 3.85 10.86
C LEU A 66 -2.22 4.89 11.85
N TYR A 67 -1.44 5.94 12.14
CA TYR A 67 -1.89 7.09 12.95
C TYR A 67 -3.17 7.74 12.38
N VAL A 68 -3.22 7.97 11.07
CA VAL A 68 -4.39 8.56 10.42
C VAL A 68 -5.61 7.63 10.52
N LEU A 69 -5.42 6.32 10.45
CA LEU A 69 -6.52 5.34 10.51
C LEU A 69 -7.05 5.12 11.93
N THR A 70 -6.19 5.21 12.94
CA THR A 70 -6.55 4.94 14.34
C THR A 70 -7.04 6.18 15.06
N PHE A 71 -6.35 7.32 14.91
CA PHE A 71 -6.58 8.51 15.73
C PHE A 71 -7.29 9.63 14.96
N ALA A 72 -6.75 10.07 13.83
CA ALA A 72 -7.29 11.25 13.13
C ALA A 72 -8.60 10.94 12.41
N ASN A 73 -8.60 9.89 11.57
CA ASN A 73 -9.74 9.35 10.82
C ASN A 73 -10.66 10.40 10.15
N THR A 74 -10.07 11.48 9.63
CA THR A 74 -10.76 12.52 8.83
C THR A 74 -10.43 12.37 7.35
N SER A 75 -11.36 12.75 6.46
CA SER A 75 -11.16 12.70 5.01
C SER A 75 -9.92 13.49 4.55
N LYS A 76 -9.67 14.66 5.15
CA LYS A 76 -8.51 15.52 4.85
C LYS A 76 -7.18 14.83 5.13
N MET A 77 -7.05 14.16 6.29
CA MET A 77 -5.84 13.43 6.65
C MET A 77 -5.69 12.14 5.82
N LEU A 78 -6.78 11.44 5.58
CA LEU A 78 -6.80 10.25 4.71
C LEU A 78 -6.43 10.57 3.26
N ARG A 79 -6.77 11.76 2.76
CA ARG A 79 -6.34 12.22 1.44
C ARG A 79 -4.82 12.36 1.37
N LYS A 80 -4.19 12.98 2.39
CA LYS A 80 -2.73 13.05 2.48
C LYS A 80 -2.11 11.64 2.52
N TYR A 81 -2.67 10.75 3.33
CA TYR A 81 -2.22 9.36 3.38
C TYR A 81 -2.37 8.63 2.05
N SER A 82 -3.46 8.85 1.30
CA SER A 82 -3.66 8.20 0.00
C SER A 82 -2.58 8.55 -1.02
N ILE A 83 -2.06 9.79 -0.99
CA ILE A 83 -0.94 10.22 -1.84
C ILE A 83 0.34 9.47 -1.44
N ILE A 84 0.61 9.36 -0.13
CA ILE A 84 1.74 8.60 0.40
C ILE A 84 1.62 7.11 0.02
N ALA A 85 0.42 6.54 0.05
CA ALA A 85 0.17 5.16 -0.35
C ALA A 85 0.53 4.90 -1.83
N PHE A 86 0.25 5.85 -2.73
CA PHE A 86 0.69 5.75 -4.13
C PHE A 86 2.22 5.79 -4.26
N PHE A 87 2.90 6.61 -3.45
CA PHE A 87 4.36 6.62 -3.41
C PHE A 87 4.94 5.27 -2.94
N ILE A 88 4.38 4.70 -1.86
CA ILE A 88 4.78 3.37 -1.36
C ILE A 88 4.58 2.30 -2.44
N ALA A 89 3.43 2.33 -3.13
CA ALA A 89 3.15 1.41 -4.23
C ALA A 89 4.15 1.54 -5.38
N ALA A 90 4.53 2.76 -5.76
CA ALA A 90 5.52 2.98 -6.80
C ALA A 90 6.89 2.36 -6.46
N VAL A 91 7.33 2.48 -5.20
CA VAL A 91 8.56 1.86 -4.71
C VAL A 91 8.50 0.32 -4.84
N GLU A 92 7.40 -0.30 -4.43
CA GLU A 92 7.22 -1.75 -4.55
C GLU A 92 7.16 -2.22 -6.00
N ILE A 93 6.45 -1.49 -6.87
CA ILE A 93 6.36 -1.81 -8.29
C ILE A 93 7.75 -1.73 -8.94
N MET A 94 8.52 -0.67 -8.68
CA MET A 94 9.88 -0.54 -9.21
C MET A 94 10.80 -1.66 -8.74
N LYS A 95 10.73 -2.05 -7.46
CA LYS A 95 11.51 -3.16 -6.89
C LYS A 95 11.16 -4.50 -7.55
N ASN A 96 9.88 -4.81 -7.71
CA ASN A 96 9.43 -6.04 -8.36
C ASN A 96 9.76 -6.05 -9.86
N LEU A 97 9.67 -4.90 -10.53
CA LEU A 97 10.08 -4.73 -11.93
C LEU A 97 11.59 -4.95 -12.10
N ALA A 98 12.43 -4.37 -11.24
CA ALA A 98 13.86 -4.60 -11.24
C ALA A 98 14.21 -6.08 -11.04
N THR A 99 13.44 -6.79 -10.20
CA THR A 99 13.61 -8.23 -9.99
C THR A 99 13.33 -9.02 -11.27
N ILE A 100 12.23 -8.71 -11.98
CA ILE A 100 11.89 -9.35 -13.26
C ILE A 100 12.99 -9.09 -14.30
N ILE A 101 13.48 -7.84 -14.40
CA ILE A 101 14.53 -7.45 -15.34
C ILE A 101 15.83 -8.22 -15.05
N ILE A 102 16.26 -8.29 -13.79
CA ILE A 102 17.48 -9.00 -13.39
C ILE A 102 17.37 -10.50 -13.71
N ILE A 103 16.25 -11.15 -13.38
CA ILE A 103 16.05 -12.58 -13.68
C ILE A 103 16.05 -12.81 -15.19
N SER A 104 15.39 -11.93 -15.95
CA SER A 104 15.28 -12.03 -17.41
C SER A 104 16.63 -11.86 -18.12
N LEU A 105 17.44 -10.88 -17.70
CA LEU A 105 18.74 -10.56 -18.31
C LEU A 105 19.84 -11.56 -17.94
N TYR A 106 19.84 -12.06 -16.70
CA TYR A 106 20.90 -12.94 -16.19
C TYR A 106 20.51 -14.42 -16.16
N LYS A 107 19.55 -14.82 -17.02
CA LYS A 107 18.96 -16.17 -17.05
C LYS A 107 19.99 -17.30 -17.10
N GLN A 108 21.16 -17.13 -17.73
CA GLN A 108 22.24 -18.12 -17.77
C GLN A 108 23.15 -18.13 -16.53
N THR A 109 23.47 -16.97 -15.94
CA THR A 109 24.43 -16.85 -14.81
C THR A 109 23.76 -17.01 -13.44
N PHE A 110 22.49 -16.63 -13.32
CA PHE A 110 21.71 -16.69 -12.08
C PHE A 110 21.17 -18.11 -11.80
N SER A 111 20.91 -18.89 -12.85
CA SER A 111 20.42 -20.28 -12.77
C SER A 111 21.42 -21.22 -12.08
N LEU A 112 22.73 -20.97 -12.17
CA LEU A 112 23.76 -21.88 -11.64
C LEU A 112 24.05 -21.74 -10.13
N LYS A 113 23.72 -20.62 -9.47
CA LYS A 113 24.19 -20.35 -8.09
C LYS A 113 23.11 -20.07 -7.03
N LYS A 114 21.93 -19.57 -7.40
CA LYS A 114 20.84 -19.26 -6.44
C LYS A 114 19.58 -20.10 -6.63
N CYS A 115 19.24 -20.45 -7.87
CA CYS A 115 18.09 -21.33 -8.16
C CYS A 115 18.40 -22.83 -7.90
N ALA A 116 19.67 -23.21 -7.68
CA ALA A 116 20.12 -24.59 -7.45
C ALA A 116 20.18 -25.02 -5.96
N ASN A 117 19.95 -24.12 -5.00
CA ASN A 117 20.14 -24.45 -3.57
C ASN A 117 18.94 -25.12 -2.89
N ASN A 118 17.86 -25.35 -3.64
CA ASN A 118 16.71 -26.13 -3.19
C ASN A 118 16.53 -27.28 -4.19
N ASN A 119 16.53 -28.52 -3.73
CA ASN A 119 16.35 -29.77 -4.50
C ASN A 119 14.96 -29.90 -5.17
N TYR A 120 14.42 -28.82 -5.75
CA TYR A 120 13.21 -28.79 -6.53
C TYR A 120 13.53 -28.11 -7.86
N ASP A 121 13.56 -28.93 -8.92
CA ASP A 121 13.49 -28.58 -10.33
C ASP A 121 14.14 -27.24 -10.76
N TYR A 122 15.32 -27.37 -11.35
CA TYR A 122 16.22 -26.30 -11.83
C TYR A 122 15.55 -25.29 -12.79
N TYR A 123 14.42 -25.65 -13.40
CA TYR A 123 13.61 -24.77 -14.27
C TYR A 123 12.39 -24.13 -13.58
N GLY A 124 11.96 -24.61 -12.41
CA GLY A 124 10.75 -24.12 -11.71
C GLY A 124 11.00 -22.93 -10.79
N GLY A 125 12.13 -22.92 -10.07
CA GLY A 125 12.40 -21.95 -8.99
C GLY A 125 12.66 -20.50 -9.43
N CYS A 126 13.16 -20.28 -10.65
CA CYS A 126 13.35 -18.92 -11.17
C CYS A 126 12.03 -18.37 -11.79
N ASN A 127 11.19 -19.24 -12.38
CA ASN A 127 9.87 -18.86 -12.92
C ASN A 127 8.87 -18.50 -11.81
N ILE A 128 8.91 -19.19 -10.66
CA ILE A 128 8.03 -18.87 -9.53
C ILE A 128 8.31 -17.47 -8.97
N LEU A 129 9.56 -17.01 -8.97
CA LEU A 129 9.93 -15.65 -8.54
C LEU A 129 9.37 -14.57 -9.48
N ILE A 130 9.31 -14.85 -10.78
CA ILE A 130 8.67 -13.96 -11.76
C ILE A 130 7.17 -13.89 -11.49
N VAL A 131 6.51 -15.04 -11.30
CA VAL A 131 5.08 -15.08 -10.98
C VAL A 131 4.78 -14.32 -9.68
N ILE A 132 5.58 -14.52 -8.63
CA ILE A 132 5.47 -13.78 -7.37
C ILE A 132 5.65 -12.28 -7.59
N ALA A 133 6.64 -11.86 -8.39
CA ALA A 133 6.88 -10.45 -8.67
C ALA A 133 5.70 -9.81 -9.43
N VAL A 134 5.11 -10.52 -10.41
CA VAL A 134 3.92 -10.06 -11.15
C VAL A 134 2.72 -9.90 -10.23
N ILE A 135 2.44 -10.90 -9.39
CA ILE A 135 1.35 -10.83 -8.39
C ILE A 135 1.60 -9.67 -7.43
N SER A 136 2.84 -9.47 -6.98
CA SER A 136 3.21 -8.38 -6.09
C SER A 136 3.00 -7.01 -6.72
N ILE A 137 3.26 -6.84 -8.03
CA ILE A 137 2.97 -5.61 -8.78
C ILE A 137 1.46 -5.35 -8.81
N LEU A 138 0.66 -6.36 -9.14
CA LEU A 138 -0.80 -6.22 -9.20
C LEU A 138 -1.39 -5.85 -7.84
N LEU A 139 -0.96 -6.51 -6.77
CA LEU A 139 -1.37 -6.17 -5.40
C LEU A 139 -0.92 -4.76 -5.01
N SER A 140 0.33 -4.40 -5.32
CA SER A 140 0.87 -3.07 -5.02
C SER A 140 0.11 -1.97 -5.75
N ALA A 141 -0.35 -2.21 -6.97
CA ALA A 141 -1.20 -1.26 -7.71
C ALA A 141 -2.62 -1.18 -7.13
N TYR A 142 -3.16 -2.30 -6.66
CA TYR A 142 -4.51 -2.36 -6.07
C TYR A 142 -4.60 -1.67 -4.71
N PHE A 143 -3.61 -1.85 -3.83
CA PHE A 143 -3.61 -1.32 -2.46
C PHE A 143 -3.86 0.20 -2.34
N PRO A 144 -3.16 1.10 -3.05
CA PRO A 144 -3.42 2.53 -2.96
C PRO A 144 -4.81 2.91 -3.50
N ILE A 145 -5.38 2.13 -4.44
CA ILE A 145 -6.75 2.33 -4.93
C ILE A 145 -7.75 2.05 -3.81
N VAL A 146 -7.52 1.02 -2.99
CA VAL A 146 -8.35 0.72 -1.81
C VAL A 146 -8.27 1.86 -0.79
N VAL A 147 -7.06 2.39 -0.53
CA VAL A 147 -6.88 3.55 0.37
C VAL A 147 -7.65 4.76 -0.15
N LEU A 148 -7.52 5.08 -1.45
CA LEU A 148 -8.22 6.19 -2.08
C LEU A 148 -9.75 6.02 -2.02
N ALA A 149 -10.24 4.81 -2.26
CA ALA A 149 -11.67 4.51 -2.16
C ALA A 149 -12.19 4.72 -0.72
N TYR A 150 -11.41 4.34 0.29
CA TYR A 150 -11.74 4.60 1.69
C TYR A 150 -11.79 6.10 2.00
N THR A 151 -10.82 6.87 1.51
CA THR A 151 -10.81 8.34 1.64
C THR A 151 -12.08 8.96 1.06
N LYS A 152 -12.45 8.62 -0.18
CA LYS A 152 -13.66 9.14 -0.84
C LYS A 152 -14.93 8.76 -0.08
N ARG A 153 -14.99 7.55 0.46
CA ARG A 153 -16.12 7.11 1.28
C ARG A 153 -16.20 7.90 2.58
N ARG A 154 -15.07 8.22 3.20
CA ARG A 154 -15.04 9.03 4.43
C ARG A 154 -15.49 10.46 4.16
N GLU A 155 -15.01 11.06 3.07
CA GLU A 155 -15.44 12.37 2.58
C GLU A 155 -16.96 12.44 2.35
N SER A 156 -17.53 11.45 1.64
CA SER A 156 -18.98 11.39 1.43
C SER A 156 -19.78 11.30 2.73
N LYS A 157 -19.27 10.60 3.75
CA LYS A 157 -19.94 10.51 5.06
C LYS A 157 -19.85 11.83 5.83
N GLU A 158 -18.72 12.51 5.78
CA GLU A 158 -18.52 13.81 6.43
C GLU A 158 -19.41 14.88 5.78
N ASN A 159 -19.51 14.90 4.45
CA ASN A 159 -20.38 15.83 3.73
C ASN A 159 -21.88 15.57 4.02
N ALA A 160 -22.28 14.30 4.12
CA ALA A 160 -23.66 13.96 4.46
C ALA A 160 -24.03 14.38 5.89
N ALA A 161 -23.10 14.24 6.85
CA ALA A 161 -23.31 14.68 8.23
C ALA A 161 -23.41 16.22 8.32
N ALA A 162 -22.56 16.95 7.60
CA ALA A 162 -22.64 18.40 7.55
C ALA A 162 -23.97 18.91 6.96
N ALA A 163 -24.49 18.24 5.92
CA ALA A 163 -25.77 18.60 5.31
C ALA A 163 -26.99 18.32 6.22
N THR A 164 -26.89 17.35 7.13
CA THR A 164 -27.95 17.10 8.12
C THR A 164 -27.92 18.07 9.30
N ASP A 165 -26.74 18.58 9.67
CA ASP A 165 -26.60 19.58 10.74
C ASP A 165 -27.07 20.97 10.29
N ASP A 166 -27.01 21.29 8.99
CA ASP A 166 -27.51 22.54 8.40
C ASP A 166 -29.04 22.57 8.18
N HIS A 167 -29.79 21.51 8.57
CA HIS A 167 -31.26 21.55 8.52
C HIS A 167 -31.80 22.42 9.68
N PRO A 168 -32.46 23.57 9.40
CA PRO A 168 -33.05 24.38 10.45
C PRO A 168 -34.24 23.63 11.05
N TYR A 169 -34.07 23.11 12.26
CA TYR A 169 -35.19 22.67 13.09
C TYR A 169 -36.01 23.91 13.48
N GLY A 170 -36.92 24.33 12.61
CA GLY A 170 -37.64 25.60 12.82
C GLY A 170 -38.57 26.04 11.70
N GLN A 171 -39.35 25.12 11.12
CA GLN A 171 -40.57 25.48 10.38
C GLN A 171 -41.70 24.52 10.71
N THR A 172 -42.17 24.53 11.96
CA THR A 172 -43.56 24.18 12.24
C THR A 172 -44.37 25.47 12.15
N MET A 173 -45.13 25.56 11.07
CA MET A 173 -46.11 26.59 10.77
C MET A 173 -47.06 26.79 11.95
N THR A 174 -47.00 27.95 12.61
CA THR A 174 -48.15 28.51 13.32
C THR A 174 -48.86 29.46 12.38
N SER A 175 -49.69 28.90 11.52
CA SER A 175 -50.88 29.54 10.97
C SER A 175 -51.89 28.41 10.83
N VAL A 176 -53.05 28.49 11.48
CA VAL A 176 -54.32 29.03 10.96
C VAL A 176 -55.39 28.50 11.95
N PRO A 177 -56.59 29.10 12.10
CA PRO A 177 -57.02 30.49 12.06
C PRO A 177 -57.40 31.05 13.44
#